data_AF-A0A3C1TL96-F1
#
_entry.id   AF-A0A3C1TL96-F1
#
_cell.length_a   1.000
_cell.length_b   1.000
_cell.length_c   1.000
_cell.angle_alpha   90.00
_cell.angle_beta   90.00
_cell.angle_gamma   90.00
#
_symmetry.space_group_name_H-M   'P 1'
#
loop_
_entity.id
_entity.type
_entity.pdbx_description
1 polymer ?
#
loop_
_entity_poly.entity_id
_entity_poly.type
_entity_poly.pdbx_seq_one_letter_code
_entity_poly.pdbx_strand_id
1 'polypeptide(L)'
;MEKKFLNLKDIDCYVLSYRLSNYIWEIVTKWDYFTKNSIGSQFARAMDSISANIAEGFDRYNKKDKIKFYRYSIGSLYECLDWNQKSMKRKLIIQDEYNFIFENLGLMDILG
;
A
#
# COMPACT_ATOMS: atom_id res chain seq x y z
N MET A 1 13.37 -33.01 9.93
CA MET A 1 12.70 -31.70 10.06
C MET A 1 12.61 -31.11 8.65
N GLU A 2 11.40 -31.00 8.10
CA GLU A 2 11.23 -30.41 6.76
C GLU A 2 11.72 -28.96 6.76
N LYS A 3 12.50 -28.58 5.73
CA LYS A 3 12.89 -27.19 5.52
C LYS A 3 11.63 -26.41 5.12
N LYS A 4 11.09 -25.62 6.03
CA LYS A 4 10.04 -24.65 5.72
C LYS A 4 10.68 -23.44 5.07
N PHE A 5 10.47 -23.28 3.77
CA PHE A 5 10.87 -22.08 3.04
C PHE A 5 9.89 -20.95 3.35
N LEU A 6 10.40 -19.74 3.54
CA LEU A 6 9.58 -18.54 3.68
C LEU A 6 8.82 -18.31 2.37
N ASN A 7 7.53 -18.02 2.45
CA ASN A 7 6.70 -17.65 1.31
C ASN A 7 6.30 -16.18 1.39
N LEU A 8 5.95 -15.57 0.25
CA LEU A 8 5.50 -14.18 0.20
C LEU A 8 4.28 -13.91 1.11
N LYS A 9 3.38 -14.89 1.22
CA LYS A 9 2.20 -14.82 2.09
C LYS A 9 2.54 -14.85 3.59
N ASP A 10 3.77 -15.21 3.94
CA ASP A 10 4.27 -15.16 5.31
C ASP A 10 4.85 -13.77 5.65
N ILE A 11 4.87 -12.83 4.70
CA ILE A 11 5.33 -11.44 4.92
C ILE A 11 4.13 -10.57 5.29
N ASP A 12 4.05 -10.17 6.57
CA ASP A 12 2.92 -9.39 7.09
C ASP A 12 2.69 -8.08 6.31
N CYS A 13 3.76 -7.33 6.00
CA CYS A 13 3.64 -6.10 5.21
C CYS A 13 3.07 -6.35 3.81
N TYR A 14 3.37 -7.49 3.18
CA TYR A 14 2.78 -7.84 1.88
C TYR A 14 1.29 -8.11 2.03
N VAL A 15 0.91 -8.94 3.00
CA VAL A 15 -0.51 -9.31 3.21
C VAL A 15 -1.33 -8.08 3.57
N LEU A 16 -0.81 -7.21 4.44
CA LEU A 16 -1.48 -5.99 4.85
C LEU A 16 -1.64 -5.00 3.68
N SER A 17 -0.55 -4.76 2.93
CA SER A 17 -0.60 -3.84 1.78
C SER A 17 -1.51 -4.36 0.67
N TYR A 18 -1.50 -5.66 0.39
CA TYR A 18 -2.40 -6.28 -0.58
C TYR A 18 -3.88 -6.10 -0.18
N ARG A 19 -4.21 -6.32 1.10
CA ARG A 19 -5.59 -6.14 1.58
C ARG A 19 -6.02 -4.67 1.53
N LEU A 20 -5.14 -3.77 1.98
CA LEU A 20 -5.44 -2.33 2.00
C LEU A 20 -5.57 -1.76 0.58
N SER A 21 -4.83 -2.28 -0.41
CA SER A 21 -4.96 -1.83 -1.80
C SER A 21 -6.32 -2.16 -2.40
N ASN A 22 -6.85 -3.36 -2.14
CA ASN A 22 -8.20 -3.74 -2.56
C ASN A 22 -9.28 -2.88 -1.88
N TYR A 23 -9.12 -2.58 -0.58
CA TYR A 23 -10.03 -1.69 0.14
C TYR A 23 -10.05 -0.27 -0.47
N ILE A 24 -8.88 0.31 -0.73
CA ILE A 24 -8.77 1.64 -1.37
C ILE A 24 -9.35 1.61 -2.79
N TRP A 25 -9.14 0.54 -3.55
CA TRP A 25 -9.74 0.36 -4.87
C TRP A 25 -11.27 0.44 -4.83
N GLU A 26 -11.91 -0.26 -3.89
CA GLU A 26 -13.37 -0.23 -3.71
C GLU A 26 -13.90 1.15 -3.32
N ILE A 27 -13.14 1.94 -2.55
CA ILE A 27 -13.49 3.33 -2.23
C ILE A 27 -13.39 4.21 -3.49
N VAL A 28 -12.23 4.20 -4.14
CA VAL A 28 -11.92 5.07 -5.28
C VAL A 28 -12.84 4.82 -6.47
N THR A 29 -13.22 3.56 -6.71
CA THR A 29 -14.13 3.20 -7.82
C THR A 29 -15.53 3.79 -7.66
N LYS A 30 -15.94 4.20 -6.46
CA LYS A 30 -17.23 4.86 -6.19
C LYS A 30 -17.19 6.37 -6.40
N TRP A 31 -16.01 6.97 -6.48
CA TRP A 31 -15.84 8.41 -6.66
C TRP A 31 -16.33 8.87 -8.04
N ASP A 32 -16.65 10.17 -8.16
CA ASP A 32 -16.99 10.79 -9.43
C ASP A 32 -15.81 10.78 -10.41
N TYR A 33 -16.09 11.04 -11.69
CA TYR A 33 -15.07 10.94 -12.74
C TYR A 33 -13.85 11.82 -12.50
N PHE A 34 -14.03 13.07 -12.05
CA PHE A 34 -12.92 14.00 -11.89
C PHE A 34 -12.01 13.58 -10.73
N THR A 35 -12.60 13.27 -9.57
CA THR A 35 -11.83 12.87 -8.38
C THR A 35 -11.17 11.50 -8.56
N LYS A 36 -11.86 10.56 -9.20
CA LYS A 36 -11.32 9.25 -9.58
C LYS A 36 -10.15 9.36 -10.54
N ASN A 37 -10.28 10.13 -11.62
CA ASN A 37 -9.20 10.25 -12.62
C ASN A 37 -8.01 11.08 -12.11
N SER A 38 -8.24 12.00 -11.16
CA SER A 38 -7.18 12.83 -10.58
C SER A 38 -6.43 12.12 -9.45
N ILE A 39 -6.89 12.23 -8.21
CA ILE A 39 -6.19 11.68 -7.04
C ILE A 39 -6.56 10.23 -6.75
N GLY A 40 -7.75 9.78 -7.15
CA GLY A 40 -8.17 8.39 -6.92
C GLY A 40 -7.25 7.40 -7.64
N SER A 41 -6.98 7.64 -8.92
CA SER A 41 -6.10 6.80 -9.74
C SER A 41 -4.64 6.84 -9.25
N GLN A 42 -4.19 7.95 -8.68
CA GLN A 42 -2.87 8.06 -8.06
C GLN A 42 -2.81 7.28 -6.74
N PHE A 43 -3.85 7.40 -5.91
CA PHE A 43 -3.92 6.70 -4.64
C PHE A 43 -3.96 5.18 -4.81
N ALA A 44 -4.84 4.67 -5.68
CA ALA A 44 -4.93 3.25 -5.97
C ALA A 44 -3.59 2.68 -6.47
N ARG A 45 -2.95 3.35 -7.44
CA ARG A 45 -1.64 2.92 -7.97
C ARG A 45 -0.53 2.95 -6.93
N ALA A 46 -0.47 3.98 -6.09
CA ALA A 46 0.51 4.05 -5.01
C ALA A 46 0.30 2.88 -4.03
N MET A 47 -0.94 2.58 -3.65
CA MET A 47 -1.22 1.49 -2.73
C MET A 47 -0.91 0.11 -3.33
N ASP A 48 -1.28 -0.14 -4.59
CA ASP A 48 -0.94 -1.38 -5.30
C ASP A 48 0.58 -1.57 -5.43
N SER A 49 1.30 -0.47 -5.69
CA SER A 49 2.77 -0.45 -5.83
C SER A 49 3.49 -0.96 -4.57
N ILE A 50 2.94 -0.75 -3.37
CA ILE A 50 3.56 -1.22 -2.12
C ILE A 50 3.68 -2.75 -2.14
N SER A 51 2.56 -3.45 -2.33
CA SER A 51 2.54 -4.92 -2.34
C SER A 51 3.29 -5.50 -3.54
N ALA A 52 3.22 -4.85 -4.71
CA ALA A 52 3.94 -5.26 -5.91
C ALA A 52 5.45 -5.20 -5.73
N ASN A 53 5.96 -4.10 -5.16
CA ASN A 53 7.40 -3.96 -4.88
C ASN A 53 7.86 -4.93 -3.78
N ILE A 54 7.05 -5.24 -2.76
CA ILE A 54 7.40 -6.25 -1.77
C ILE A 54 7.51 -7.63 -2.44
N ALA A 55 6.54 -7.99 -3.30
CA ALA A 55 6.55 -9.25 -4.04
C ALA A 55 7.77 -9.37 -4.96
N GLU A 56 8.07 -8.32 -5.71
CA GLU A 56 9.22 -8.31 -6.62
C GLU A 56 10.54 -8.35 -5.86
N GLY A 57 10.65 -7.58 -4.77
CA GLY A 57 11.79 -7.61 -3.87
C GLY A 57 12.02 -8.99 -3.25
N PHE A 58 10.95 -9.66 -2.82
CA PHE A 58 10.97 -10.99 -2.21
C PHE A 58 11.65 -12.02 -3.12
N ASP A 59 11.33 -12.00 -4.42
CA ASP A 59 11.85 -12.91 -5.45
C ASP A 59 13.30 -12.61 -5.87
N ARG A 60 13.88 -11.46 -5.47
CA ARG A 60 15.28 -11.14 -5.78
C ARG A 60 16.27 -11.97 -4.97
N TYR A 61 17.23 -12.57 -5.66
CA TYR A 61 18.37 -13.31 -5.07
C TYR A 61 19.36 -12.42 -4.32
N ASN A 62 19.67 -11.24 -4.86
CA ASN A 62 20.67 -10.33 -4.29
C ASN A 62 20.06 -9.41 -3.24
N LYS A 63 20.70 -9.31 -2.07
CA LYS A 63 20.29 -8.44 -0.96
C LYS A 63 20.20 -6.96 -1.38
N LYS A 64 21.12 -6.45 -2.20
CA LYS A 64 21.10 -5.04 -2.62
C LYS A 64 19.88 -4.71 -3.48
N ASP A 65 19.53 -5.62 -4.39
CA ASP A 65 18.37 -5.44 -5.27
C ASP A 65 17.07 -5.57 -4.48
N LYS A 66 16.99 -6.52 -3.54
CA LYS A 66 15.85 -6.65 -2.60
C LYS A 66 15.59 -5.35 -1.83
N ILE A 67 16.63 -4.75 -1.25
CA ILE A 67 16.54 -3.48 -0.50
C ILE A 67 16.03 -2.34 -1.40
N LYS A 68 16.44 -2.31 -2.68
CA LYS A 68 15.98 -1.29 -3.62
C LYS A 68 14.46 -1.33 -3.80
N PHE A 69 13.87 -2.51 -3.97
CA PHE A 69 12.42 -2.66 -4.08
C PHE A 69 11.70 -2.27 -2.79
N TYR A 70 12.23 -2.65 -1.63
CA TYR A 70 11.61 -2.27 -0.35
C TYR A 70 11.64 -0.75 -0.12
N ARG A 71 12.68 -0.05 -0.59
CA ARG A 71 12.70 1.43 -0.59
C ARG A 71 11.64 2.03 -1.51
N TYR A 72 11.33 1.39 -2.65
CA TYR A 72 10.22 1.82 -3.49
C TYR A 72 8.87 1.63 -2.79
N SER A 73 8.68 0.52 -2.09
CA SER A 73 7.49 0.33 -1.24
C SER A 73 7.33 1.44 -0.20
N ILE A 74 8.41 1.84 0.48
CA ILE A 74 8.38 2.96 1.45
C ILE A 74 8.04 4.28 0.77
N GLY A 75 8.59 4.56 -0.41
CA GLY A 75 8.22 5.75 -1.19
C GLY A 75 6.72 5.80 -1.49
N SER A 76 6.16 4.69 -1.98
CA SER A 76 4.72 4.57 -2.24
C SER A 76 3.86 4.65 -0.96
N LEU A 77 4.37 4.20 0.20
CA LEU A 77 3.70 4.36 1.49
C LEU A 77 3.52 5.84 1.86
N TYR A 78 4.57 6.66 1.72
CA TYR A 78 4.46 8.10 1.99
C TYR A 78 3.52 8.80 1.02
N GLU A 79 3.48 8.39 -0.26
CA GLU A 79 2.47 8.88 -1.20
C GLU A 79 1.05 8.52 -0.73
N CYS A 80 0.82 7.29 -0.24
CA CYS A 80 -0.47 6.88 0.29
C CYS A 80 -0.93 7.70 1.50
N LEU A 81 0.01 8.05 2.41
CA LEU A 81 -0.30 8.93 3.55
C LEU A 81 -0.78 10.31 3.08
N ASP A 82 -0.10 10.91 2.12
CA ASP A 82 -0.49 12.19 1.51
C ASP A 82 -1.84 12.09 0.78
N TRP A 83 -2.08 11.01 0.03
CA TRP A 83 -3.37 10.78 -0.63
C TRP A 83 -4.52 10.57 0.34
N ASN A 84 -4.30 9.84 1.44
CA ASN A 84 -5.30 9.68 2.50
C ASN A 84 -5.68 11.05 3.11
N GLN A 85 -4.68 11.87 3.43
CA GLN A 85 -4.89 13.22 3.97
C GLN A 85 -5.64 14.13 2.99
N LYS A 86 -5.27 14.12 1.71
CA LYS A 86 -5.97 14.88 0.67
C LYS A 86 -7.40 14.40 0.49
N SER A 87 -7.65 13.10 0.54
CA SER A 87 -8.98 12.51 0.41
C SER A 87 -9.89 12.96 1.55
N MET A 88 -9.40 12.95 2.79
CA MET A 88 -10.12 13.46 3.96
C MET A 88 -10.39 14.97 3.84
N LYS A 89 -9.37 15.77 3.49
CA LYS A 89 -9.50 17.23 3.34
C LYS A 89 -10.52 17.62 2.26
N ARG A 90 -10.62 16.81 1.20
CA ARG A 90 -11.55 17.00 0.08
C ARG A 90 -12.91 16.32 0.31
N LYS A 91 -13.13 15.72 1.48
CA LYS A 91 -14.38 15.04 1.87
C LYS A 91 -14.75 13.88 0.91
N LEU A 92 -13.74 13.18 0.39
CA LEU A 92 -13.93 12.01 -0.47
C LEU A 92 -14.04 10.69 0.30
N ILE A 93 -13.63 10.72 1.56
CA ILE A 93 -13.74 9.64 2.54
C ILE A 93 -14.25 10.19 3.86
N ILE A 94 -14.84 9.33 4.67
CA ILE A 94 -15.26 9.67 6.04
C ILE A 94 -14.13 9.47 7.04
N GLN A 95 -14.32 9.98 8.26
CA GLN A 95 -13.30 9.91 9.33
C GLN A 95 -12.89 8.46 9.65
N ASP A 96 -13.84 7.52 9.64
CA ASP A 96 -13.56 6.12 9.95
C ASP A 96 -12.70 5.46 8.87
N GLU A 97 -12.98 5.74 7.59
CA GLU A 97 -12.16 5.27 6.46
C GLU A 97 -10.75 5.88 6.53
N TYR A 98 -10.65 7.18 6.83
CA TYR A 98 -9.35 7.84 7.00
C TYR A 98 -8.54 7.20 8.13
N ASN A 99 -9.14 6.97 9.30
CA ASN A 99 -8.48 6.37 10.45
C ASN A 99 -8.05 4.94 10.14
N PHE A 100 -8.94 4.14 9.55
CA PHE A 100 -8.64 2.77 9.17
C PHE A 100 -7.44 2.71 8.20
N ILE A 101 -7.43 3.55 7.16
CA ILE A 101 -6.32 3.61 6.22
C ILE A 101 -5.04 4.07 6.92
N PHE A 102 -5.11 5.13 7.73
CA PHE A 102 -3.95 5.70 8.41
C PHE A 102 -3.30 4.70 9.38
N GLU A 103 -4.10 4.02 10.20
CA GLU A 103 -3.62 3.00 11.13
C GLU A 103 -2.96 1.84 10.39
N ASN A 104 -3.56 1.33 9.31
CA ASN A 104 -2.97 0.24 8.54
C ASN A 104 -1.68 0.66 7.82
N LEU A 105 -1.58 1.89 7.32
CA LEU A 105 -0.33 2.44 6.78
C LEU A 105 0.74 2.58 7.88
N GLY A 106 0.36 3.02 9.08
CA GLY A 106 1.26 3.14 10.23
C GLY A 106 1.83 1.80 10.70
N LEU A 107 1.03 0.73 10.64
CA LEU A 107 1.51 -0.63 10.91
C LEU A 107 2.59 -1.08 9.91
N MET A 108 2.54 -0.63 8.65
CA MET A 108 3.56 -0.95 7.65
C MET A 108 4.86 -0.17 7.85
N ASP A 109 4.78 1.07 8.37
CA ASP A 109 5.93 1.94 8.62
C ASP A 109 6.80 1.44 9.79
N ILE A 110 6.16 0.90 10.84
CA ILE A 110 6.86 0.35 12.02
C ILE A 110 7.59 -0.97 11.72
N LEU A 111 7.20 -1.66 10.63
CA LEU A 111 7.72 -2.97 10.25
C LEU A 111 8.87 -2.91 9.21
N GLY A 112 9.25 -1.71 8.73
CA GLY A 112 10.34 -1.47 7.78
C GLY A 112 11.66 -1.08 8.44
#